data_AF-A0A7S1AS42-F1
#
_entry.id   AF-A0A7S1AS42-F1
#
_cell.length_a   1.000
_cell.length_b   1.000
_cell.length_c   1.000
_cell.angle_alpha   90.00
_cell.angle_beta   90.00
_cell.angle_gamma   90.00
#
_symmetry.space_group_name_H-M   'P 1'
#
loop_
_entity.id
_entity.type
_entity.pdbx_description
1 polymer ?
#
loop_
_entity_poly.entity_id
_entity_poly.type
_entity_poly.pdbx_seq_one_letter_code
_entity_poly.pdbx_strand_id
1 'polypeptide(L)'
;SSCLVKQRPEVKADMGVSDLDWDEVVGKAESAGCADTESNDPLYILYTSGTTGKPKGVLRDIAGHAVQLQWMMNNFMNTRPGETYWAASDIGWVVGHSYIVWGPLLQGCATVLYE
;
A
#
# COMPACT_ATOMS: atom_id res chain seq x y z
N SER A 1 -23.46 -7.58 -11.71
CA SER A 1 -22.24 -7.01 -11.11
C SER A 1 -22.58 -6.66 -9.68
N SER A 2 -21.80 -7.10 -8.70
CA SER A 2 -22.04 -6.75 -7.29
C SER A 2 -21.17 -5.57 -6.88
N CYS A 3 -21.66 -4.68 -6.03
CA CYS A 3 -20.90 -3.55 -5.47
C CYS A 3 -20.66 -3.79 -3.99
N LEU A 4 -19.42 -3.66 -3.50
CA LEU A 4 -19.15 -3.65 -2.06
C LEU A 4 -19.29 -2.23 -1.53
N VAL A 5 -20.14 -2.03 -0.53
CA VAL A 5 -20.44 -0.73 0.06
C VAL A 5 -20.02 -0.72 1.52
N LYS A 6 -19.08 0.16 1.88
CA LYS A 6 -18.72 0.40 3.27
C LYS A 6 -19.70 1.41 3.88
N GLN A 7 -20.60 0.92 4.74
CA GLN A 7 -21.52 1.78 5.47
C GLN A 7 -20.77 2.55 6.56
N ARG A 8 -20.88 3.88 6.52
CA ARG A 8 -20.25 4.78 7.50
C ARG A 8 -21.29 5.16 8.57
N PRO A 9 -20.91 5.26 9.85
CA PRO A 9 -21.84 5.67 10.90
C PRO A 9 -22.50 7.04 10.66
N GLU A 10 -21.78 7.95 9.99
CA GLU A 10 -22.21 9.32 9.71
C GLU A 10 -23.34 9.38 8.68
N VAL A 11 -23.30 8.51 7.67
CA VAL A 11 -24.30 8.42 6.62
C VAL A 11 -24.34 7.02 6.04
N LYS A 12 -25.54 6.43 6.05
CA LYS A 12 -25.78 5.16 5.37
C LYS A 12 -26.22 5.42 3.94
N ALA A 13 -25.63 4.68 3.00
CA ALA A 13 -26.05 4.69 1.61
C ALA A 13 -27.24 3.76 1.42
N ASP A 14 -28.20 4.17 0.57
CA ASP A 14 -29.26 3.28 0.08
C ASP A 14 -28.63 2.17 -0.76
N MET A 15 -28.92 0.91 -0.41
CA MET A 15 -28.33 -0.25 -1.08
C MET A 15 -29.32 -0.86 -2.07
N GLY A 16 -28.85 -1.08 -3.30
CA GLY A 16 -29.57 -1.84 -4.31
C GLY A 16 -29.51 -3.35 -4.06
N VAL A 17 -30.28 -4.11 -4.85
CA VAL A 17 -30.39 -5.57 -4.72
C VAL A 17 -29.05 -6.31 -4.96
N SER A 18 -28.14 -5.71 -5.72
CA SER A 18 -26.81 -6.27 -6.02
C SER A 18 -25.70 -5.77 -5.10
N ASP A 19 -26.03 -4.89 -4.16
CA ASP A 19 -25.03 -4.31 -3.26
C ASP A 19 -24.80 -5.21 -2.06
N LEU A 20 -23.55 -5.28 -1.63
CA LEU A 20 -23.08 -6.10 -0.54
C LEU A 20 -22.48 -5.19 0.52
N ASP A 21 -22.85 -5.41 1.78
CA ASP A 21 -22.27 -4.66 2.88
C ASP A 21 -20.83 -5.14 3.12
N TRP A 22 -19.89 -4.20 3.13
CA TRP A 22 -18.46 -4.51 3.31
C TRP A 22 -18.18 -5.22 4.64
N ASP A 23 -18.76 -4.76 5.74
CA ASP A 23 -18.46 -5.29 7.08
C ASP A 23 -19.05 -6.69 7.26
N GLU A 24 -20.23 -6.95 6.69
CA GLU A 24 -20.81 -8.29 6.67
C GLU A 24 -19.97 -9.27 5.86
N VAL A 25 -19.55 -8.88 4.65
CA VAL A 25 -18.76 -9.74 3.76
C VAL A 25 -17.39 -10.02 4.36
N VAL A 26 -16.69 -8.98 4.80
CA VAL A 26 -15.34 -9.12 5.39
C VAL A 26 -15.40 -9.85 6.73
N GLY A 27 -16.43 -9.62 7.55
CA GLY A 27 -16.60 -10.30 8.83
C GLY A 27 -16.81 -11.81 8.73
N LYS A 28 -17.25 -12.30 7.55
CA LYS A 28 -17.40 -13.74 7.23
C LYS A 28 -16.24 -14.28 6.40
N ALA A 29 -15.31 -13.43 5.95
CA ALA A 29 -14.21 -13.85 5.11
C ALA A 29 -13.15 -14.57 5.94
N GLU A 30 -12.65 -15.67 5.40
CA GLU A 30 -11.46 -16.34 5.95
C GLU A 30 -10.19 -15.69 5.38
N SER A 31 -9.10 -15.72 6.16
CA SER A 31 -7.81 -15.24 5.67
C SER A 31 -7.31 -16.11 4.53
N ALA A 32 -7.01 -15.49 3.38
CA ALA A 32 -6.48 -16.20 2.21
C ALA A 32 -4.99 -16.60 2.35
N GLY A 33 -4.34 -16.27 3.47
CA GLY A 33 -2.89 -16.43 3.63
C GLY A 33 -2.07 -15.49 2.72
N CYS A 34 -0.74 -15.64 2.77
CA CYS A 34 0.15 -14.97 1.81
C CYS A 34 0.29 -15.85 0.57
N ALA A 35 0.05 -15.28 -0.62
CA ALA A 35 0.31 -15.98 -1.87
C ALA A 35 1.82 -16.10 -2.11
N ASP A 36 2.25 -17.26 -2.61
CA ASP A 36 3.61 -17.46 -3.08
C ASP A 36 3.83 -16.64 -4.36
N THR A 37 4.93 -15.89 -4.41
CA THR A 37 5.32 -15.04 -5.54
C THR A 37 6.79 -15.22 -5.85
N GLU A 38 7.16 -15.12 -7.12
CA GLU A 38 8.56 -15.07 -7.54
C GLU A 38 9.19 -13.72 -7.18
N SER A 39 10.52 -13.72 -7.04
CA SER A 39 11.26 -12.50 -6.66
C SER A 39 11.06 -11.33 -7.63
N ASN A 40 10.87 -11.64 -8.91
CA ASN A 40 10.71 -10.68 -10.01
C ASN A 40 9.25 -10.43 -10.39
N ASP A 41 8.28 -10.96 -9.64
CA ASP A 41 6.87 -10.67 -9.86
C ASP A 41 6.59 -9.16 -9.65
N PRO A 42 5.60 -8.59 -10.37
CA PRO A 42 5.24 -7.20 -10.24
C PRO A 42 4.58 -6.91 -8.89
N LEU A 43 5.16 -6.00 -8.11
CA LEU A 43 4.59 -5.51 -6.87
C LEU A 43 3.58 -4.37 -7.11
N TYR A 44 3.97 -3.36 -7.89
CA TYR A 44 3.09 -2.25 -8.27
C TYR A 44 3.53 -1.57 -9.57
N ILE A 45 2.60 -0.80 -10.16
CA ILE A 45 2.88 0.15 -11.23
C ILE A 45 2.59 1.55 -10.70
N LEU A 46 3.58 2.43 -10.74
CA LEU A 46 3.43 3.83 -10.37
C LEU A 46 3.59 4.72 -11.60
N TYR A 47 2.55 5.47 -11.94
CA TYR A 47 2.58 6.37 -13.08
C TYR A 47 3.35 7.65 -12.75
N THR A 48 4.22 8.06 -13.66
CA THR A 48 4.96 9.32 -13.58
C THR A 48 4.77 10.15 -14.85
N SER A 49 5.01 11.46 -14.76
CA SER A 49 4.95 12.37 -15.90
C SER A 49 5.94 11.93 -16.99
N GLY A 50 5.43 11.64 -18.18
CA GLY A 50 6.25 11.35 -19.37
C GLY A 50 6.55 12.64 -20.15
N THR A 51 7.72 12.69 -20.80
CA THR A 51 8.10 13.81 -21.69
C THR A 51 7.25 13.92 -22.95
N THR A 52 6.51 12.87 -23.31
CA THR A 52 5.67 12.78 -24.51
C THR A 52 4.18 13.04 -24.23
N GLY A 53 3.83 13.56 -23.05
CA GLY A 53 2.45 13.86 -22.64
C GLY A 53 1.64 12.64 -22.17
N LYS A 54 2.10 11.42 -22.42
CA LYS A 54 1.51 10.19 -21.87
C LYS A 54 2.26 9.76 -20.60
N PRO A 55 1.57 9.53 -19.46
CA PRO A 55 2.20 9.01 -18.26
C PRO A 55 2.89 7.66 -18.51
N LYS A 56 4.05 7.44 -17.90
CA LYS A 56 4.79 6.18 -17.97
C LYS A 56 4.53 5.37 -16.70
N GLY A 57 4.11 4.11 -16.85
CA GLY A 57 3.94 3.19 -15.73
C GLY A 57 5.28 2.58 -15.34
N VAL A 58 5.83 2.97 -14.19
CA VAL A 58 7.04 2.37 -13.66
C VAL A 58 6.67 1.11 -12.88
N LEU A 59 7.07 -0.05 -13.40
CA LEU A 59 6.90 -1.33 -12.72
C LEU A 59 7.99 -1.52 -11.68
N ARG A 60 7.60 -2.01 -10.51
CA ARG A 60 8.51 -2.36 -9.42
C ARG A 60 8.33 -3.84 -9.06
N ASP A 61 9.44 -4.56 -8.96
CA ASP A 61 9.49 -5.97 -8.56
C ASP A 61 9.44 -6.15 -7.03
N ILE A 62 9.03 -7.32 -6.55
CA ILE A 62 8.84 -7.60 -5.12
C ILE A 62 10.17 -7.61 -4.35
N ALA A 63 11.07 -8.54 -4.67
CA ALA A 63 12.21 -8.83 -3.80
C ALA A 63 13.28 -7.74 -3.85
N GLY A 64 13.60 -7.24 -5.05
CA GLY A 64 14.58 -6.16 -5.22
C GLY A 64 14.16 -4.90 -4.47
N HIS A 65 12.88 -4.57 -4.51
CA HIS A 65 12.33 -3.44 -3.76
C HIS A 65 12.45 -3.63 -2.25
N ALA A 66 12.02 -4.79 -1.73
CA ALA A 66 12.02 -5.05 -0.30
C ALA A 66 13.44 -5.00 0.30
N VAL A 67 14.41 -5.66 -0.36
CA VAL A 67 15.81 -5.67 0.06
C VAL A 67 16.41 -4.28 0.03
N GLN A 68 16.16 -3.51 -1.05
CA GLN A 68 16.65 -2.14 -1.16
C GLN A 68 16.12 -1.27 -0.02
N LEU A 69 14.82 -1.34 0.28
CA LEU A 69 14.22 -0.51 1.32
C LEU A 69 14.70 -0.89 2.71
N GLN A 70 14.76 -2.17 3.02
CA GLN A 70 15.28 -2.62 4.32
C GLN A 70 16.72 -2.11 4.52
N TRP A 71 17.55 -2.18 3.49
CA TRP A 71 18.90 -1.61 3.52
C TRP A 71 18.87 -0.08 3.72
N MET A 72 18.02 0.64 2.97
CA MET A 72 17.89 2.10 3.08
C MET A 72 17.45 2.54 4.47
N MET A 73 16.45 1.89 5.05
CA MET A 73 15.94 2.21 6.39
C MET A 73 17.03 2.01 7.45
N ASN A 74 17.75 0.90 7.37
CA ASN A 74 18.79 0.55 8.33
C ASN A 74 20.06 1.42 8.22
N ASN A 75 20.47 1.78 7.00
CA ASN A 75 21.78 2.38 6.74
C ASN A 75 21.72 3.88 6.45
N PHE A 76 20.71 4.34 5.71
CA PHE A 76 20.60 5.75 5.31
C PHE A 76 19.67 6.54 6.23
N MET A 77 18.48 5.98 6.51
CA MET A 77 17.52 6.62 7.41
C MET A 77 17.86 6.39 8.90
N ASN A 78 18.77 5.45 9.17
CA ASN A 78 19.21 5.03 10.51
C ASN A 78 18.01 4.76 11.46
N THR A 79 16.95 4.15 10.93
CA THR A 79 15.75 3.81 11.70
C THR A 79 15.78 2.34 12.09
N ARG A 80 15.53 2.05 13.37
CA ARG A 80 15.58 0.71 13.95
C ARG A 80 14.17 0.15 14.16
N PRO A 81 14.01 -1.19 14.18
CA PRO A 81 12.73 -1.81 14.48
C PRO A 81 12.16 -1.29 15.81
N GLY A 82 10.85 -1.05 15.85
CA GLY A 82 10.15 -0.48 17.00
C GLY A 82 10.15 1.05 17.08
N GLU A 83 10.95 1.74 16.27
CA GLU A 83 10.92 3.20 16.20
C GLU A 83 9.76 3.71 15.33
N THR A 84 9.46 5.00 15.42
CA THR A 84 8.49 5.67 14.54
C THR A 84 9.23 6.42 13.44
N TYR A 85 8.84 6.18 12.19
CA TYR A 85 9.34 6.91 11.03
C TYR A 85 8.26 7.81 10.43
N TRP A 86 8.64 9.01 10.01
CA TRP A 86 7.75 9.94 9.35
C TRP A 86 8.37 10.48 8.05
N ALA A 87 7.68 10.23 6.94
CA ALA A 87 7.90 10.92 5.68
C ALA A 87 6.67 11.78 5.37
N ALA A 88 6.85 13.10 5.32
CA ALA A 88 5.80 14.06 4.94
C ALA A 88 5.62 14.05 3.41
N SER A 89 4.95 13.03 2.90
CA SER A 89 4.61 12.86 1.48
C SER A 89 3.21 12.28 1.35
N ASP A 90 2.78 12.00 0.12
CA ASP A 90 1.52 11.34 -0.17
C ASP A 90 1.77 9.96 -0.80
N ILE A 91 0.87 9.01 -0.55
CA ILE A 91 0.98 7.64 -1.06
C ILE A 91 0.88 7.57 -2.58
N GLY A 92 0.35 8.59 -3.27
CA GLY A 92 0.38 8.71 -4.72
C GLY A 92 1.77 8.96 -5.31
N TRP A 93 2.79 9.24 -4.49
CA TRP A 93 4.17 9.44 -4.93
C TRP A 93 5.09 8.29 -4.52
N VAL A 94 6.25 8.19 -5.17
CA VAL A 94 7.24 7.14 -4.88
C VAL A 94 7.78 7.23 -3.47
N VAL A 95 7.85 8.44 -2.90
CA VAL A 95 8.27 8.66 -1.50
C VAL A 95 7.24 8.04 -0.55
N GLY A 96 5.94 8.19 -0.80
CA GLY A 96 4.91 7.56 0.02
C GLY A 96 4.94 6.04 -0.05
N HIS A 97 5.02 5.47 -1.26
CA HIS A 97 5.18 4.02 -1.41
C HIS A 97 6.41 3.50 -0.66
N SER A 98 7.56 4.16 -0.84
CA SER A 98 8.85 3.69 -0.32
C SER A 98 9.00 3.90 1.18
N TYR A 99 8.57 5.06 1.70
CA TYR A 99 8.97 5.54 3.03
C TYR A 99 7.80 5.91 3.94
N ILE A 100 6.55 5.85 3.47
CA ILE A 100 5.37 5.82 4.36
C ILE A 100 4.93 4.36 4.55
N VAL A 101 4.88 3.56 3.47
CA VAL A 101 4.35 2.19 3.54
C VAL A 101 5.48 1.16 3.64
N TRP A 102 6.14 0.84 2.52
CA TRP A 102 6.96 -0.37 2.44
C TRP A 102 8.17 -0.34 3.38
N GLY A 103 8.97 0.73 3.38
CA GLY A 103 10.23 0.79 4.11
C GLY A 103 10.07 0.64 5.62
N PRO A 104 9.32 1.52 6.29
CA PRO A 104 9.09 1.43 7.73
C PRO A 104 8.46 0.10 8.14
N LEU A 105 7.45 -0.39 7.41
CA LEU A 105 6.77 -1.64 7.77
C LEU A 105 7.67 -2.87 7.60
N LEU A 106 8.47 -2.93 6.53
CA LEU A 106 9.48 -4.00 6.34
C LEU A 106 10.59 -3.95 7.39
N GLN A 107 10.96 -2.75 7.86
CA GLN A 107 11.93 -2.57 8.94
C GLN A 107 11.35 -2.93 10.32
N GLY A 108 10.03 -3.10 10.46
CA GLY A 108 9.38 -3.33 11.74
C GLY A 108 9.19 -2.05 12.57
N CYS A 109 9.08 -0.91 11.91
CA CYS A 109 8.82 0.40 12.51
C CYS A 109 7.32 0.72 12.52
N ALA A 110 6.90 1.61 13.42
CA ALA A 110 5.66 2.36 13.25
C ALA A 110 5.86 3.43 12.16
N THR A 111 4.81 3.73 11.40
CA THR A 111 4.84 4.75 10.35
C THR A 111 3.72 5.76 10.54
N VAL A 112 3.99 7.02 10.21
CA VAL A 112 3.00 8.10 10.25
C VAL A 112 2.38 8.30 8.87
N LEU A 113 1.09 8.00 8.76
CA LEU A 113 0.26 8.42 7.64
C LEU A 113 -0.48 9.70 8.03
N TYR A 114 -0.20 10.78 7.32
CA TYR A 114 -0.78 12.10 7.57
C TYR A 114 -1.63 12.52 6.37
N GLU A 115 -2.87 12.93 6.66
CA GLU A 115 -3.85 13.45 5.69
C GLU A 115 -3.89 14.99 5.73
#